data_AF-V4ATT5-F1
#
_entry.id   AF-V4ATT5-F1
#
_cell.length_a   1.000
_cell.length_b   1.000
_cell.length_c   1.000
_cell.angle_alpha   90.00
_cell.angle_beta   90.00
_cell.angle_gamma   90.00
#
_symmetry.space_group_name_H-M   'P 1'
#
loop_
_entity.id
_entity.type
_entity.pdbx_description
1 polymer ?
#
loop_
_entity_poly.entity_id
_entity_poly.type
_entity_poly.pdbx_seq_one_letter_code
_entity_poly.pdbx_strand_id
1 'polypeptide(L)'
;MAEFRQTFILFMFMRLVVGDPISRLSSENLLTGSCSFDSDLCGYTPISGQPATWVQIITKDPLHGIPPTTDGNYAYFKSNSINIHNGDTRSLVSPKLNINGCNDLEFYYILPYTDTMTLSIKLQESGKITLVKDITGMNMNKWLYTKINNICVTKNTQLIFETTKLSFYAYVGIDNIKVTLSKLVKPSTTPTTNPTTSKPTTEPKQITSKPTSTKSPTTKQPTTARLPSTTARKRSNCFSTEVEKLWYMKDMERLELEKQKLHNEIKSNTERFELEKQKLHLEIKILKEKLGQK
;
A
#
# COMPACT_ATOMS: atom_id res chain seq x y z
N MET A 1 -27.13 50.64 44.03
CA MET A 1 -26.08 50.09 43.14
C MET A 1 -25.80 48.67 43.60
N ALA A 2 -26.61 47.64 43.33
CA ALA A 2 -27.34 47.33 42.10
C ALA A 2 -26.44 47.48 40.88
N GLU A 3 -25.70 46.43 40.52
CA GLU A 3 -25.41 46.07 39.13
C GLU A 3 -24.63 44.75 39.01
N PHE A 4 -25.11 43.91 38.09
CA PHE A 4 -24.41 42.80 37.43
C PHE A 4 -24.10 41.51 38.21
N ARG A 5 -25.16 40.90 38.77
CA ARG A 5 -25.32 39.44 38.82
C ARG A 5 -26.67 39.03 38.21
N GLN A 6 -26.88 39.23 36.91
CA GLN A 6 -28.01 38.60 36.20
C GLN A 6 -27.85 38.68 34.67
N THR A 7 -27.10 37.77 34.05
CA THR A 7 -27.29 37.45 32.61
C THR A 7 -26.89 36.01 32.30
N PHE A 8 -27.31 35.08 33.16
CA PHE A 8 -27.53 33.68 32.79
C PHE A 8 -29.03 33.53 32.59
N ILE A 9 -29.45 32.92 31.47
CA ILE A 9 -30.83 32.59 31.09
C ILE A 9 -31.62 33.75 30.43
N LEU A 10 -31.26 34.14 29.20
CA LEU A 10 -32.25 34.54 28.17
C LEU A 10 -31.68 34.57 26.73
N PHE A 11 -31.00 33.51 26.28
CA PHE A 11 -30.82 33.23 24.84
C PHE A 11 -30.94 31.72 24.56
N MET A 12 -31.92 31.09 25.21
CA MET A 12 -32.48 29.83 24.71
C MET A 12 -33.65 30.17 23.77
N PHE A 13 -33.60 29.56 22.60
CA PHE A 13 -34.57 29.56 21.49
C PHE A 13 -34.37 30.61 20.38
N MET A 14 -34.24 30.06 19.16
CA MET A 14 -34.23 30.70 17.82
C MET A 14 -32.91 31.32 17.32
N ARG A 15 -31.97 30.47 16.86
CA ARG A 15 -31.34 30.44 15.51
C ARG A 15 -30.60 29.10 15.36
N LEU A 16 -31.20 28.08 14.74
CA LEU A 16 -30.97 27.71 13.33
C LEU A 16 -29.50 27.78 12.88
N VAL A 17 -28.94 26.57 12.72
CA VAL A 17 -27.96 26.16 11.72
C VAL A 17 -26.62 26.93 11.73
N VAL A 18 -25.72 26.50 12.60
CA VAL A 18 -24.33 26.17 12.20
C VAL A 18 -23.94 24.94 13.03
N GLY A 19 -24.29 23.76 12.50
CA GLY A 19 -23.65 22.53 12.96
C GLY A 19 -22.17 22.56 12.54
N ASP A 20 -21.33 22.08 13.42
CA ASP A 20 -19.88 21.99 13.29
C ASP A 20 -19.43 21.47 11.91
N PRO A 21 -18.42 22.07 11.26
CA PRO A 21 -17.88 21.55 10.01
C PRO A 21 -16.83 20.46 10.30
N ILE A 22 -17.20 19.37 10.98
CA ILE A 22 -16.34 18.16 11.10
C ILE A 22 -17.07 16.86 10.72
N SER A 23 -18.31 16.91 10.23
CA SER A 23 -19.02 15.67 9.89
C SER A 23 -19.99 15.78 8.72
N ARG A 24 -19.51 16.18 7.53
CA ARG A 24 -20.27 16.05 6.26
C ARG A 24 -19.45 16.18 4.96
N LEU A 25 -18.30 15.52 4.88
CA LEU A 25 -17.72 15.06 3.60
C LEU A 25 -17.82 13.53 3.61
N SER A 26 -18.43 13.01 2.55
CA SER A 26 -19.07 11.69 2.42
C SER A 26 -18.42 10.54 3.21
N SER A 27 -19.25 9.74 3.88
CA SER A 27 -18.95 8.31 4.01
C SER A 27 -18.72 7.77 2.61
N GLU A 28 -17.47 7.68 2.18
CA GLU A 28 -17.15 6.88 1.01
C GLU A 28 -17.62 5.47 1.36
N ASN A 29 -18.53 4.93 0.55
CA ASN A 29 -18.95 3.54 0.69
C ASN A 29 -17.74 2.67 0.31
N LEU A 30 -16.85 2.47 1.27
CA LEU A 30 -15.68 1.62 1.13
C LEU A 30 -16.15 0.19 0.90
N LEU A 31 -15.66 -0.39 -0.18
CA LEU A 31 -15.96 -1.75 -0.59
C LEU A 31 -14.89 -2.70 -0.07
N THR A 32 -15.18 -4.02 -0.11
CA THR A 32 -14.17 -5.05 0.22
C THR A 32 -12.89 -4.82 -0.57
N GLY A 33 -11.74 -5.03 0.08
CA GLY A 33 -10.44 -4.67 -0.45
C GLY A 33 -9.96 -3.29 0.00
N SER A 34 -10.81 -2.46 0.61
CA SER A 34 -10.35 -1.27 1.32
C SER A 34 -9.63 -1.65 2.62
N CYS A 35 -8.53 -0.97 2.95
CA CYS A 35 -7.76 -1.22 4.16
C CYS A 35 -6.89 -0.01 4.54
N SER A 36 -7.01 0.48 5.78
CA SER A 36 -6.10 1.49 6.34
C SER A 36 -4.88 0.88 7.02
N PHE A 37 -4.83 -0.44 7.17
CA PHE A 37 -3.77 -1.16 7.88
C PHE A 37 -3.58 -0.83 9.36
N ASP A 38 -4.41 0.04 9.97
CA ASP A 38 -4.27 0.49 11.36
C ASP A 38 -4.35 -0.64 12.39
N SER A 39 -5.22 -1.62 12.14
CA SER A 39 -5.44 -2.72 13.08
C SER A 39 -4.72 -3.99 12.67
N ASP A 40 -4.77 -4.34 11.38
CA ASP A 40 -4.18 -5.54 10.80
C ASP A 40 -4.04 -5.39 9.26
N LEU A 41 -3.75 -6.48 8.55
CA LEU A 41 -3.69 -6.50 7.08
C LEU A 41 -5.07 -6.55 6.40
N CYS A 42 -6.19 -6.43 7.11
CA CYS A 42 -7.56 -6.55 6.56
C CYS A 42 -7.79 -7.83 5.73
N GLY A 43 -7.12 -8.93 6.10
CA GLY A 43 -7.13 -10.19 5.35
C GLY A 43 -6.29 -10.21 4.08
N TYR A 44 -5.53 -9.15 3.80
CA TYR A 44 -4.45 -9.22 2.81
C TYR A 44 -3.42 -10.25 3.26
N THR A 45 -2.97 -11.07 2.32
CA THR A 45 -2.03 -12.14 2.58
C THR A 45 -0.85 -12.04 1.61
N PRO A 46 0.38 -12.16 2.10
CA PRO A 46 1.53 -12.30 1.24
C PRO A 46 1.51 -13.68 0.56
N ILE A 47 2.08 -13.77 -0.65
CA ILE A 47 2.22 -15.07 -1.32
C ILE A 47 3.23 -15.95 -0.58
N SER A 48 2.80 -17.14 -0.18
CA SER A 48 3.64 -18.13 0.51
C SER A 48 4.82 -18.56 -0.37
N GLY A 49 5.99 -18.75 0.25
CA GLY A 49 7.21 -19.23 -0.42
C GLY A 49 8.10 -18.12 -1.02
N GLN A 50 7.71 -16.84 -0.89
CA GLN A 50 8.58 -15.72 -1.25
C GLN A 50 9.54 -15.36 -0.08
N PRO A 51 10.87 -15.30 -0.29
CA PRO A 51 11.82 -15.00 0.80
C PRO A 51 11.70 -13.55 1.28
N ALA A 52 11.45 -13.34 2.57
CA ALA A 52 11.04 -12.05 3.13
C ALA A 52 9.64 -11.62 2.65
N THR A 53 8.82 -11.15 3.59
CA THR A 53 7.37 -11.10 3.43
C THR A 53 6.87 -9.72 3.76
N TRP A 54 5.78 -9.29 3.11
CA TRP A 54 5.05 -8.10 3.53
C TRP A 54 4.63 -8.21 5.01
N VAL A 55 4.93 -7.16 5.77
CA VAL A 55 4.62 -7.05 7.20
C VAL A 55 3.89 -5.74 7.47
N GLN A 56 3.10 -5.71 8.53
CA GLN A 56 2.51 -4.49 9.06
C GLN A 56 3.53 -3.82 9.98
N ILE A 57 3.82 -2.53 9.78
CA ILE A 57 4.66 -1.74 10.69
C ILE A 57 3.78 -0.88 11.58
N ILE A 58 4.17 -0.78 12.85
CA ILE A 58 3.63 0.18 13.81
C ILE A 58 4.46 1.47 13.75
N THR A 59 3.81 2.60 13.48
CA THR A 59 4.35 3.92 13.07
C THR A 59 5.42 4.59 13.93
N LYS A 60 5.88 3.97 15.01
CA LYS A 60 6.80 4.63 15.96
C LYS A 60 8.27 4.24 15.81
N ASP A 61 8.63 3.42 14.82
CA ASP A 61 10.02 3.02 14.65
C ASP A 61 10.69 3.63 13.40
N PRO A 62 11.37 4.78 13.55
CA PRO A 62 12.18 5.38 12.48
C PRO A 62 13.38 4.53 12.06
N LEU A 63 13.73 3.42 12.74
CA LEU A 63 14.85 2.55 12.33
C LEU A 63 14.68 1.96 10.92
N HIS A 64 13.46 1.94 10.38
CA HIS A 64 13.22 1.27 9.09
C HIS A 64 13.52 2.16 7.87
N GLY A 65 13.78 3.46 8.07
CA GLY A 65 14.14 4.38 6.99
C GLY A 65 12.96 4.92 6.18
N ILE A 66 11.73 4.57 6.57
CA ILE A 66 10.49 5.04 5.95
C ILE A 66 9.85 6.09 6.85
N PRO A 67 9.45 7.25 6.30
CA PRO A 67 8.71 8.25 7.03
C PRO A 67 7.41 7.64 7.55
N PRO A 68 7.09 7.86 8.82
CA PRO A 68 5.78 7.45 9.33
C PRO A 68 4.69 8.11 8.49
N THR A 69 3.57 7.42 8.31
CA THR A 69 2.34 8.08 7.89
C THR A 69 1.93 9.06 8.99
N THR A 70 1.25 10.16 8.63
CA THR A 70 0.82 11.16 9.64
C THR A 70 -0.07 10.53 10.71
N ASP A 71 -0.77 9.45 10.36
CA ASP A 71 -1.66 8.70 11.21
C ASP A 71 -1.54 7.21 10.86
N GLY A 72 -1.53 6.32 11.86
CA GLY A 72 -1.89 4.92 11.63
C GLY A 72 -0.75 3.95 11.32
N ASN A 73 -1.07 2.74 10.87
CA ASN A 73 -0.10 1.72 10.49
C ASN A 73 -0.14 1.52 8.97
N TYR A 74 0.86 0.87 8.39
CA TYR A 74 0.88 0.62 6.95
C TYR A 74 1.43 -0.77 6.62
N ALA A 75 1.10 -1.27 5.43
CA ALA A 75 1.67 -2.50 4.90
C ALA A 75 2.98 -2.20 4.18
N TYR A 76 3.98 -3.04 4.43
CA TYR A 76 5.34 -2.78 3.99
C TYR A 76 6.12 -4.02 3.62
N PHE A 77 7.00 -3.90 2.63
CA PHE A 77 8.05 -4.86 2.33
C PHE A 77 9.42 -4.18 2.40
N LYS A 78 10.36 -4.80 3.13
CA LYS A 78 11.81 -4.51 3.07
C LYS A 78 12.56 -5.72 2.55
N SER A 79 13.51 -5.48 1.68
CA SER A 79 14.59 -6.41 1.42
C SER A 79 15.46 -6.53 2.68
N ASN A 80 15.51 -7.70 3.30
CA ASN A 80 16.37 -7.99 4.45
C ASN A 80 17.33 -9.16 4.18
N SER A 81 17.43 -9.61 2.93
CA SER A 81 18.04 -10.87 2.56
C SER A 81 19.05 -10.70 1.43
N ILE A 82 20.23 -11.30 1.62
CA ILE A 82 21.28 -11.47 0.60
C ILE A 82 20.78 -12.34 -0.57
N ASN A 83 19.68 -13.08 -0.37
CA ASN A 83 19.10 -14.00 -1.36
C ASN A 83 17.99 -13.36 -2.21
N ILE A 84 17.90 -12.03 -2.25
CA ILE A 84 17.01 -11.34 -3.17
C ILE A 84 17.79 -11.03 -4.45
N HIS A 85 17.32 -11.57 -5.57
CA HIS A 85 17.98 -11.44 -6.87
C HIS A 85 17.19 -10.53 -7.80
N ASN A 86 17.88 -9.99 -8.81
CA ASN A 86 17.22 -9.27 -9.89
C ASN A 86 16.17 -10.17 -10.55
N GLY A 87 14.91 -9.74 -10.52
CA GLY A 87 13.77 -10.50 -11.05
C GLY A 87 12.87 -11.11 -9.97
N ASP A 88 13.29 -11.10 -8.70
CA ASP A 88 12.43 -11.46 -7.58
C ASP A 88 11.20 -10.55 -7.52
N THR A 89 10.08 -11.15 -7.11
CA THR A 89 8.83 -10.41 -6.88
C THR A 89 8.27 -10.65 -5.48
N ARG A 90 7.59 -9.65 -4.93
CA ARG A 90 6.92 -9.75 -3.63
C ARG A 90 5.52 -9.24 -3.72
N SER A 91 4.56 -10.09 -3.39
CA SER A 91 3.15 -9.81 -3.66
C SER A 91 2.33 -9.84 -2.38
N LEU A 92 1.50 -8.82 -2.20
CA LEU A 92 0.46 -8.75 -1.18
C LEU A 92 -0.91 -8.86 -1.88
N VAL A 93 -1.68 -9.88 -1.52
CA VAL A 93 -2.92 -10.26 -2.18
C VAL A 93 -4.11 -9.96 -1.29
N SER A 94 -5.11 -9.25 -1.80
CA SER A 94 -6.34 -8.94 -1.06
C SER A 94 -7.19 -10.18 -0.78
N PRO A 95 -8.14 -10.11 0.17
CA PRO A 95 -9.29 -11.00 0.14
C PRO A 95 -10.02 -10.91 -1.21
N LYS A 96 -10.87 -11.90 -1.51
CA LYS A 96 -11.79 -11.79 -2.65
C LYS A 96 -12.66 -10.55 -2.47
N LEU A 97 -12.74 -9.70 -3.49
CA LEU A 97 -13.38 -8.39 -3.38
C LEU A 97 -14.89 -8.48 -3.18
N ASN A 98 -15.55 -9.63 -3.39
CA ASN A 98 -16.98 -9.82 -3.13
C ASN A 98 -17.91 -8.70 -3.70
N ILE A 99 -17.43 -7.95 -4.70
CA ILE A 99 -18.09 -6.82 -5.36
C ILE A 99 -18.17 -7.10 -6.86
N ASN A 100 -19.10 -6.44 -7.53
CA ASN A 100 -19.31 -6.56 -8.98
C ASN A 100 -19.36 -5.18 -9.62
N GLY A 101 -18.89 -5.09 -10.86
CA GLY A 101 -18.94 -3.87 -11.65
C GLY A 101 -17.61 -3.12 -11.62
N CYS A 102 -17.62 -1.87 -12.09
CA CYS A 102 -16.42 -1.05 -12.21
C CYS A 102 -16.25 -0.14 -10.99
N ASN A 103 -15.03 -0.12 -10.47
CA ASN A 103 -14.66 0.48 -9.21
C ASN A 103 -13.43 1.38 -9.37
N ASP A 104 -13.31 2.39 -8.52
CA ASP A 104 -12.11 3.19 -8.39
C ASP A 104 -11.27 2.63 -7.24
N LEU A 105 -9.96 2.53 -7.47
CA LEU A 105 -8.96 2.15 -6.48
C LEU A 105 -8.08 3.35 -6.18
N GLU A 106 -7.98 3.71 -4.91
CA GLU A 106 -7.12 4.80 -4.41
C GLU A 106 -6.24 4.27 -3.29
N PHE A 107 -4.99 4.71 -3.24
CA PHE A 107 -4.08 4.36 -2.15
C PHE A 107 -2.89 5.31 -2.12
N TYR A 108 -2.17 5.28 -1.00
CA TYR A 108 -0.87 5.91 -0.84
C TYR A 108 0.24 4.87 -0.99
N TYR A 109 1.36 5.28 -1.54
CA TYR A 109 2.53 4.43 -1.69
C TYR A 109 3.84 5.18 -1.46
N ILE A 110 4.88 4.45 -1.09
CA ILE A 110 6.24 4.96 -0.99
C ILE A 110 7.20 3.93 -1.61
N LEU A 111 8.12 4.44 -2.44
CA LEU A 111 9.18 3.68 -3.09
C LEU A 111 10.55 4.10 -2.51
N PRO A 112 11.64 3.35 -2.78
CA PRO A 112 12.96 3.71 -2.29
C PRO A 112 13.47 5.00 -2.92
N TYR A 113 14.42 5.66 -2.24
CA TYR A 113 15.16 6.79 -2.81
C TYR A 113 16.46 6.36 -3.50
N THR A 114 17.00 5.18 -3.18
CA THR A 114 18.31 4.72 -3.66
C THR A 114 18.25 3.96 -4.98
N ASP A 115 17.12 3.30 -5.27
CA ASP A 115 17.00 2.40 -6.42
C ASP A 115 15.63 2.52 -7.08
N THR A 116 15.60 2.30 -8.40
CA THR A 116 14.35 2.24 -9.16
C THR A 116 13.66 0.89 -8.94
N MET A 117 12.42 0.96 -8.47
CA MET A 117 11.54 -0.20 -8.30
C MET A 117 10.24 -0.04 -9.06
N THR A 118 9.53 -1.14 -9.26
CA THR A 118 8.19 -1.14 -9.82
C THR A 118 7.21 -1.73 -8.82
N LEU A 119 6.15 -0.98 -8.49
CA LEU A 119 4.94 -1.46 -7.84
C LEU A 119 3.87 -1.69 -8.92
N SER A 120 3.53 -2.96 -9.14
CA SER A 120 2.51 -3.42 -10.07
C SER A 120 1.21 -3.73 -9.36
N ILE A 121 0.11 -3.18 -9.85
CA ILE A 121 -1.24 -3.40 -9.38
C ILE A 121 -1.88 -4.34 -10.39
N LYS A 122 -2.29 -5.53 -9.94
CA LYS A 122 -2.86 -6.56 -10.80
C LYS A 122 -4.20 -7.04 -10.25
N LEU A 123 -5.01 -7.59 -11.14
CA LEU A 123 -6.21 -8.34 -10.77
C LEU A 123 -5.98 -9.82 -11.06
N GLN A 124 -6.44 -10.67 -10.15
CA GLN A 124 -6.52 -12.10 -10.38
C GLN A 124 -7.98 -12.53 -10.36
N GLU A 125 -8.43 -13.17 -11.44
CA GLU A 125 -9.77 -13.72 -11.57
C GLU A 125 -9.71 -15.11 -12.22
N SER A 126 -10.27 -16.12 -11.56
CA SER A 126 -10.30 -17.51 -12.07
C SER A 126 -8.93 -18.03 -12.53
N GLY A 127 -7.86 -17.65 -11.83
CA GLY A 127 -6.48 -18.02 -12.15
C GLY A 127 -5.79 -17.14 -13.19
N LYS A 128 -6.52 -16.28 -13.90
CA LYS A 128 -5.95 -15.31 -14.85
C LYS A 128 -5.51 -14.04 -14.11
N ILE A 129 -4.25 -13.63 -14.32
CA ILE A 129 -3.71 -12.38 -13.79
C ILE A 129 -3.69 -11.34 -14.91
N THR A 130 -4.19 -10.14 -14.64
CA THR A 130 -4.19 -9.00 -15.56
C THR A 130 -3.53 -7.80 -14.89
N LEU A 131 -2.58 -7.17 -15.58
CA LEU A 131 -1.96 -5.93 -15.12
C LEU A 131 -2.96 -4.77 -15.24
N VAL A 132 -3.11 -4.00 -14.16
CA VAL A 132 -3.93 -2.77 -14.13
C VAL A 132 -3.04 -1.55 -14.26
N LYS A 133 -1.97 -1.48 -13.47
CA LYS A 133 -1.09 -0.31 -13.40
C LYS A 133 0.30 -0.70 -12.96
N ASP A 134 1.31 -0.13 -13.60
CA ASP A 134 2.67 -0.09 -13.07
C ASP A 134 3.00 1.31 -12.57
N ILE A 135 3.68 1.36 -11.43
CA ILE A 135 4.27 2.55 -10.85
C ILE A 135 5.76 2.26 -10.73
N THR A 136 6.56 2.80 -11.65
CA THR A 136 8.01 2.61 -11.68
C THR A 136 8.71 3.90 -11.33
N GLY A 137 9.65 3.85 -10.40
CA GLY A 137 10.46 4.99 -10.04
C GLY A 137 11.15 4.84 -8.70
N MET A 138 11.54 6.00 -8.17
CA MET A 138 12.19 6.20 -6.89
C MET A 138 11.55 7.44 -6.27
N ASN A 139 11.22 7.38 -4.98
CA ASN A 139 10.56 8.48 -4.27
C ASN A 139 11.54 9.03 -3.23
N MET A 140 11.61 10.36 -3.10
CA MET A 140 12.49 11.06 -2.14
C MET A 140 11.99 10.95 -0.69
N ASN A 141 11.71 9.73 -0.23
CA ASN A 141 11.17 9.43 1.08
C ASN A 141 9.86 10.19 1.39
N LYS A 142 8.92 10.15 0.43
CA LYS A 142 7.59 10.78 0.56
C LYS A 142 6.50 9.82 0.11
N TRP A 143 5.40 9.81 0.86
CA TRP A 143 4.17 9.14 0.47
C TRP A 143 3.55 9.88 -0.71
N LEU A 144 3.25 9.14 -1.77
CA LEU A 144 2.58 9.63 -2.96
C LEU A 144 1.19 9.00 -3.07
N TYR A 145 0.24 9.79 -3.57
CA TYR A 145 -1.13 9.34 -3.81
C TYR A 145 -1.27 8.82 -5.24
N THR A 146 -2.09 7.78 -5.42
CA THR A 146 -2.53 7.35 -6.75
C THR A 146 -4.00 6.95 -6.76
N LYS A 147 -4.64 7.16 -7.91
CA LYS A 147 -6.01 6.77 -8.20
C LYS A 147 -6.07 6.08 -9.55
N ILE A 148 -6.75 4.94 -9.58
CA ILE A 148 -7.02 4.17 -10.78
C ILE A 148 -8.53 4.06 -10.91
N ASN A 149 -9.08 4.66 -11.96
CA ASN A 149 -10.51 4.66 -12.22
C ASN A 149 -10.95 3.45 -13.03
N ASN A 150 -12.22 3.05 -12.84
CA ASN A 150 -12.93 2.12 -13.73
C ASN A 150 -12.29 0.73 -13.85
N ILE A 151 -11.83 0.17 -12.72
CA ILE A 151 -11.38 -1.21 -12.59
C ILE A 151 -12.61 -2.12 -12.45
N CYS A 152 -12.92 -2.88 -13.48
CA CYS A 152 -14.07 -3.79 -13.49
C CYS A 152 -13.70 -5.16 -12.92
N VAL A 153 -14.45 -5.62 -11.91
CA VAL A 153 -14.18 -6.86 -11.17
C VAL A 153 -15.46 -7.67 -10.96
N THR A 154 -15.29 -8.94 -10.62
CA THR A 154 -16.37 -9.80 -10.12
C THR A 154 -16.10 -10.23 -8.68
N LYS A 155 -17.08 -10.87 -8.04
CA LYS A 155 -16.95 -11.35 -6.65
C LYS A 155 -15.74 -12.26 -6.41
N ASN A 156 -15.23 -12.92 -7.45
CA ASN A 156 -14.10 -13.84 -7.35
C ASN A 156 -12.73 -13.20 -7.63
N THR A 157 -12.70 -11.89 -7.89
CA THR A 157 -11.45 -11.18 -8.17
C THR A 157 -10.69 -10.86 -6.88
N GLN A 158 -9.35 -10.91 -6.94
CA GLN A 158 -8.43 -10.40 -5.92
C GLN A 158 -7.54 -9.30 -6.51
N LEU A 159 -7.22 -8.28 -5.70
CA LEU A 159 -6.18 -7.30 -6.00
C LEU A 159 -4.83 -7.85 -5.56
N ILE A 160 -3.80 -7.62 -6.38
CA ILE A 160 -2.42 -7.97 -6.07
C ILE A 160 -1.57 -6.70 -6.18
N PHE A 161 -0.88 -6.38 -5.09
CA PHE A 161 0.20 -5.40 -5.08
C PHE A 161 1.51 -6.17 -5.14
N GLU A 162 2.20 -6.12 -6.28
CA GLU A 162 3.44 -6.85 -6.52
C GLU A 162 4.59 -5.87 -6.74
N THR A 163 5.68 -6.04 -6.00
CA THR A 163 6.92 -5.32 -6.28
C THR A 163 7.94 -6.17 -7.00
N THR A 164 8.62 -5.58 -7.97
CA THR A 164 9.68 -6.21 -8.77
C THR A 164 10.95 -5.37 -8.76
N LYS A 165 12.03 -5.89 -9.37
CA LYS A 165 13.36 -5.25 -9.45
C LYS A 165 13.93 -4.92 -8.07
N LEU A 166 13.80 -5.87 -7.15
CA LEU A 166 14.25 -5.70 -5.77
C LEU A 166 15.78 -5.62 -5.74
N SER A 167 16.32 -4.57 -5.11
CA SER A 167 17.72 -4.46 -4.71
C SER A 167 17.90 -4.88 -3.25
N PHE A 168 19.14 -4.83 -2.76
CA PHE A 168 19.44 -5.04 -1.34
C PHE A 168 18.77 -4.00 -0.42
N TYR A 169 18.57 -2.77 -0.91
CA TYR A 169 17.91 -1.68 -0.18
C TYR A 169 16.44 -1.49 -0.57
N ALA A 170 15.88 -2.41 -1.35
CA ALA A 170 14.51 -2.32 -1.83
C ALA A 170 13.52 -2.24 -0.68
N TYR A 171 12.62 -1.28 -0.80
CA TYR A 171 11.52 -1.11 0.12
C TYR A 171 10.29 -0.53 -0.55
N VAL A 172 9.10 -0.98 -0.12
CA VAL A 172 7.83 -0.44 -0.58
C VAL A 172 6.83 -0.38 0.56
N GLY A 173 6.17 0.76 0.71
CA GLY A 173 5.01 0.89 1.60
C GLY A 173 3.76 1.16 0.79
N ILE A 174 2.63 0.60 1.22
CA ILE A 174 1.30 0.96 0.75
C ILE A 174 0.40 1.24 1.94
N ASP A 175 -0.50 2.20 1.79
CA ASP A 175 -1.36 2.63 2.87
C ASP A 175 -2.71 3.15 2.35
N ASN A 176 -3.72 3.14 3.23
CA ASN A 176 -5.02 3.77 3.02
C ASN A 176 -5.68 3.38 1.68
N ILE A 177 -5.74 2.07 1.42
CA ILE A 177 -6.40 1.49 0.26
C ILE A 177 -7.90 1.75 0.37
N LYS A 178 -8.48 2.35 -0.68
CA LYS A 178 -9.91 2.58 -0.82
C LYS A 178 -10.40 2.03 -2.15
N VAL A 179 -11.41 1.18 -2.06
CA VAL A 179 -12.15 0.67 -3.22
C VAL A 179 -13.55 1.27 -3.15
N THR A 180 -13.95 1.99 -4.19
CA THR A 180 -15.27 2.65 -4.26
C THR A 180 -15.95 2.38 -5.60
N LEU A 181 -17.27 2.51 -5.68
CA LEU A 181 -17.96 2.39 -6.96
C LEU A 181 -17.51 3.51 -7.91
N SER A 182 -17.18 3.16 -9.16
CA SER A 182 -16.80 4.16 -10.16
C SER A 182 -17.98 5.07 -10.49
N LYS A 183 -17.81 6.37 -10.27
CA LYS A 183 -18.81 7.40 -10.65
C LYS A 183 -18.96 7.56 -12.17
N LEU A 184 -18.06 6.96 -12.96
CA LEU A 184 -18.01 7.07 -14.42
C LEU A 184 -19.01 6.14 -15.14
N VAL A 185 -19.66 5.22 -14.44
CA VAL A 185 -20.76 4.43 -15.01
C VAL A 185 -22.06 5.23 -14.87
N LYS A 186 -22.40 6.02 -15.90
CA LYS A 186 -23.79 6.50 -16.03
C LYS A 186 -24.70 5.26 -16.11
N PRO A 187 -25.83 5.20 -15.38
CA PRO A 187 -26.79 4.13 -15.58
C PRO A 187 -27.20 4.14 -17.06
N SER A 188 -26.88 3.05 -17.77
CA SER A 188 -27.48 2.84 -19.07
C SER A 188 -28.97 2.62 -18.82
N THR A 189 -29.79 3.60 -19.22
CA THR A 189 -31.24 3.46 -19.27
C THR A 189 -31.55 2.29 -20.19
N THR A 190 -31.78 1.13 -19.60
CA THR A 190 -32.28 -0.04 -20.33
C THR A 190 -33.77 0.21 -20.61
N PRO A 191 -34.27 0.08 -21.84
CA PRO A 191 -35.69 0.09 -22.10
C PRO A 191 -36.35 -1.11 -21.40
N THR A 192 -37.30 -0.83 -20.52
CA THR A 192 -38.19 -1.80 -19.91
C THR A 192 -38.98 -2.54 -21.01
N THR A 193 -38.59 -3.77 -21.34
CA THR A 193 -39.50 -4.69 -22.03
C THR A 193 -40.45 -5.28 -21.01
N ASN A 194 -41.73 -4.92 -21.13
CA ASN A 194 -42.86 -5.38 -20.34
C ASN A 194 -42.93 -6.92 -20.24
N PRO A 195 -43.47 -7.46 -19.12
CA PRO A 195 -43.75 -8.89 -19.00
C PRO A 195 -45.03 -9.25 -19.76
N THR A 196 -44.94 -10.17 -20.72
CA THR A 196 -46.12 -10.80 -21.33
C THR A 196 -46.54 -12.03 -20.54
N THR A 197 -47.75 -11.93 -20.00
CA THR A 197 -48.52 -12.94 -19.27
C THR A 197 -48.85 -14.16 -20.14
N SER A 198 -48.63 -15.37 -19.63
CA SER A 198 -49.38 -16.56 -20.06
C SER A 198 -49.86 -17.35 -18.83
N LYS A 199 -51.16 -17.66 -18.81
CA LYS A 199 -51.89 -18.39 -17.75
C LYS A 199 -51.78 -19.93 -17.96
N PRO A 200 -52.11 -20.73 -16.93
CA PRO A 200 -51.67 -22.12 -16.75
C PRO A 200 -52.54 -23.14 -17.48
N THR A 201 -51.96 -24.31 -17.78
CA THR A 201 -52.68 -25.52 -18.18
C THR A 201 -52.26 -26.70 -17.31
N THR A 202 -53.27 -27.52 -17.02
CA THR A 202 -53.47 -28.43 -15.89
C THR A 202 -52.72 -29.78 -16.01
N GLU A 203 -52.47 -30.37 -14.84
CA GLU A 203 -51.97 -31.72 -14.55
C GLU A 203 -52.86 -32.86 -15.10
N PRO A 204 -52.34 -34.11 -15.21
CA PRO A 204 -52.78 -35.12 -14.24
C PRO A 204 -51.70 -36.13 -13.74
N LYS A 205 -51.58 -36.19 -12.41
CA LYS A 205 -51.67 -37.33 -11.47
C LYS A 205 -50.68 -38.53 -11.53
N GLN A 206 -49.89 -38.59 -10.44
CA GLN A 206 -49.47 -39.71 -9.57
C GLN A 206 -48.99 -41.04 -10.16
N ILE A 207 -47.79 -41.48 -9.76
CA ILE A 207 -47.57 -42.73 -8.98
C ILE A 207 -46.44 -42.55 -7.94
N THR A 208 -46.73 -43.00 -6.72
CA THR A 208 -45.95 -43.04 -5.50
C THR A 208 -44.95 -44.20 -5.46
N SER A 209 -43.73 -44.03 -4.93
CA SER A 209 -43.12 -44.96 -3.94
C SER A 209 -41.74 -44.49 -3.45
N LYS A 210 -41.51 -44.69 -2.15
CA LYS A 210 -40.28 -44.50 -1.34
C LYS A 210 -40.25 -45.69 -0.35
N PRO A 211 -39.15 -46.04 0.35
CA PRO A 211 -37.73 -46.09 0.01
C PRO A 211 -37.20 -47.55 0.11
N THR A 212 -35.96 -47.82 -0.32
CA THR A 212 -35.25 -49.02 0.16
C THR A 212 -33.79 -48.70 0.42
N SER A 213 -33.37 -49.01 1.65
CA SER A 213 -32.00 -48.95 2.14
C SER A 213 -31.17 -50.07 1.52
N THR A 214 -29.93 -49.79 1.10
CA THR A 214 -28.89 -50.82 1.11
C THR A 214 -27.50 -50.21 1.33
N LYS A 215 -26.70 -50.99 2.05
CA LYS A 215 -25.46 -50.67 2.75
C LYS A 215 -24.27 -50.38 1.84
N SER A 216 -23.31 -49.68 2.45
CA SER A 216 -21.92 -49.45 2.05
C SER A 216 -21.15 -50.74 1.71
N PRO A 217 -19.98 -50.61 1.04
CA PRO A 217 -18.77 -50.88 1.81
C PRO A 217 -17.62 -49.87 1.61
N THR A 218 -16.97 -49.65 2.75
CA THR A 218 -15.72 -48.98 3.10
C THR A 218 -14.52 -49.31 2.21
N THR A 219 -13.69 -48.33 1.88
CA THR A 219 -12.26 -48.57 1.56
C THR A 219 -11.39 -47.50 2.23
N LYS A 220 -10.26 -47.97 2.77
CA LYS A 220 -9.46 -47.40 3.86
C LYS A 220 -8.59 -46.21 3.43
N GLN A 221 -8.54 -45.20 4.30
CA GLN A 221 -7.54 -44.14 4.34
C GLN A 221 -6.33 -44.59 5.20
N PRO A 222 -5.08 -44.27 4.83
CA PRO A 222 -3.94 -44.42 5.73
C PRO A 222 -3.84 -43.24 6.70
N THR A 223 -3.80 -43.58 7.99
CA THR A 223 -3.50 -42.76 9.16
C THR A 223 -2.03 -42.36 9.23
N THR A 224 -1.77 -41.08 9.52
CA THR A 224 -0.55 -40.66 10.23
C THR A 224 -0.86 -39.57 11.27
N ALA A 225 -0.65 -39.96 12.53
CA ALA A 225 -0.30 -39.23 13.74
C ALA A 225 -0.82 -37.80 14.00
N ARG A 226 -1.68 -37.70 15.01
CA ARG A 226 -2.08 -36.50 15.75
C ARG A 226 -1.11 -36.30 16.94
N LEU A 227 -0.47 -35.13 17.03
CA LEU A 227 0.12 -34.63 18.29
C LEU A 227 -0.82 -33.57 18.91
N PRO A 228 -0.82 -33.41 20.25
CA PRO A 228 -1.88 -32.71 20.96
C PRO A 228 -1.77 -31.19 20.91
N SER A 229 -2.95 -30.56 20.89
CA SER A 229 -3.18 -29.13 21.08
C SER A 229 -2.94 -28.74 22.54
N THR A 230 -2.03 -27.79 22.78
CA THR A 230 -2.03 -26.97 24.00
C THR A 230 -1.94 -25.50 23.63
N THR A 231 -2.94 -24.78 24.12
CA THR A 231 -3.18 -23.34 24.08
C THR A 231 -2.01 -22.54 24.65
N ALA A 232 -1.48 -21.57 23.90
CA ALA A 232 -1.01 -20.26 24.39
C ALA A 232 -0.44 -19.46 23.21
N ARG A 233 -1.20 -18.45 22.77
CA ARG A 233 -0.77 -17.42 21.82
C ARG A 233 0.33 -16.57 22.50
N LYS A 234 1.58 -17.00 22.43
CA LYS A 234 2.72 -16.11 22.73
C LYS A 234 2.82 -15.12 21.58
N ARG A 235 2.66 -13.84 21.92
CA ARG A 235 3.02 -12.70 21.05
C ARG A 235 4.42 -12.97 20.50
N SER A 236 4.53 -13.08 19.19
CA SER A 236 5.83 -13.11 18.51
C SER A 236 6.47 -11.75 18.71
N ASN A 237 7.37 -11.66 19.68
CA ASN A 237 8.28 -10.52 19.78
C ASN A 237 9.14 -10.54 18.52
N CYS A 238 9.05 -9.49 17.71
CA CYS A 238 10.02 -9.20 16.67
C CYS A 238 11.30 -8.72 17.38
N PHE A 239 12.17 -9.66 17.76
CA PHE A 239 13.49 -9.33 18.30
C PHE A 239 14.47 -9.24 17.14
N SER A 240 15.05 -8.06 16.94
CA SER A 240 16.20 -7.90 16.06
C SER A 240 17.36 -8.71 16.61
N THR A 241 18.00 -9.50 15.77
CA THR A 241 19.12 -10.34 16.20
C THR A 241 20.33 -9.46 16.49
N GLU A 242 21.19 -9.86 17.43
CA GLU A 242 22.48 -9.18 17.70
C GLU A 242 23.32 -9.01 16.43
N VAL A 243 23.14 -9.94 15.49
CA VAL A 243 23.71 -9.93 14.14
C VAL A 243 23.18 -8.72 13.34
N GLU A 244 21.87 -8.50 13.27
CA GLU A 244 21.27 -7.34 12.57
C GLU A 244 21.77 -5.99 13.11
N LYS A 245 21.98 -5.86 14.43
CA LYS A 245 22.55 -4.64 15.02
C LYS A 245 24.01 -4.44 14.60
N LEU A 246 24.83 -5.49 14.61
CA LEU A 246 26.22 -5.42 14.17
C LEU A 246 26.35 -5.08 12.67
N TRP A 247 25.43 -5.58 11.84
CA TRP A 247 25.35 -5.24 10.43
C TRP A 247 24.96 -3.78 10.19
N TYR A 248 23.94 -3.30 10.90
CA TYR A 248 23.53 -1.89 10.83
C TYR A 248 24.67 -0.94 11.20
N MET A 249 25.43 -1.27 12.26
CA MET A 249 26.57 -0.45 12.69
C MET A 249 27.69 -0.41 11.63
N LYS A 250 28.01 -1.54 10.99
CA LYS A 250 29.04 -1.60 9.94
C LYS A 250 28.63 -0.84 8.67
N ASP A 251 27.34 -0.88 8.32
CA ASP A 251 26.85 -0.13 7.16
C ASP A 251 26.74 1.37 7.44
N MET A 252 26.41 1.78 8.66
CA MET A 252 26.49 3.19 9.06
C MET A 252 27.93 3.71 9.01
N GLU A 253 28.91 2.91 9.41
CA GLU A 253 30.33 3.24 9.29
C GLU A 253 30.78 3.36 7.83
N ARG A 254 30.30 2.45 6.96
CA ARG A 254 30.54 2.51 5.51
C ARG A 254 29.94 3.77 4.89
N LEU A 255 28.70 4.11 5.23
CA LEU A 255 28.01 5.30 4.72
C LEU A 255 28.69 6.59 5.20
N GLU A 256 29.15 6.64 6.45
CA GLU A 256 29.90 7.80 6.95
C GLU A 256 31.25 7.92 6.22
N LEU A 257 31.91 6.80 5.88
CA LEU A 257 33.12 6.81 5.07
C LEU A 257 32.87 7.30 3.63
N GLU A 258 31.78 6.88 2.99
CA GLU A 258 31.41 7.37 1.66
C GLU A 258 31.05 8.86 1.67
N LYS A 259 30.31 9.30 2.69
CA LYS A 259 30.03 10.72 2.93
C LYS A 259 31.32 11.52 3.13
N GLN A 260 32.29 10.99 3.87
CA GLN A 260 33.60 11.61 4.06
C GLN A 260 34.37 11.72 2.74
N LYS A 261 34.34 10.66 1.91
CA LYS A 261 34.97 10.65 0.58
C LYS A 261 34.35 11.70 -0.33
N LEU A 262 33.02 11.75 -0.39
CA LEU A 262 32.29 12.72 -1.21
C LEU A 262 32.55 14.15 -0.73
N HIS A 263 32.59 14.37 0.60
CA HIS A 263 32.94 15.67 1.17
C HIS A 263 34.34 16.11 0.77
N ASN A 264 35.33 15.21 0.82
CA ASN A 264 36.69 15.49 0.39
C ASN A 264 36.78 15.77 -1.11
N GLU A 265 36.02 15.05 -1.94
CA GLU A 265 35.97 15.28 -3.38
C GLU A 265 35.36 16.65 -3.71
N ILE A 266 34.24 17.01 -3.08
CA ILE A 266 33.62 18.33 -3.21
C ILE A 266 34.60 19.43 -2.80
N LYS A 267 35.31 19.24 -1.67
CA LYS A 267 36.31 20.19 -1.19
C LYS A 267 37.44 20.37 -2.21
N SER A 268 38.02 19.28 -2.72
CA SER A 268 39.07 19.30 -3.74
C SER A 268 38.61 20.01 -5.02
N ASN A 269 37.39 19.73 -5.49
CA ASN A 269 36.83 20.39 -6.67
C ASN A 269 36.60 21.88 -6.45
N THR A 270 36.17 22.27 -5.23
CA THR A 270 36.01 23.68 -4.85
C THR A 270 37.34 24.42 -4.85
N GLU A 271 38.39 23.82 -4.29
CA GLU A 271 39.74 24.40 -4.29
C GLU A 271 40.28 24.57 -5.72
N ARG A 272 40.06 23.58 -6.59
CA ARG A 272 40.43 23.66 -8.01
C ARG A 272 39.73 24.82 -8.72
N PHE A 273 38.43 25.00 -8.47
CA PHE A 273 37.65 26.07 -9.07
C PHE A 273 38.13 27.46 -8.60
N GLU A 274 38.42 27.63 -7.31
CA GLU A 274 38.94 28.91 -6.81
C GLU A 274 40.34 29.23 -7.37
N LEU A 275 41.20 28.22 -7.58
CA LEU A 275 42.49 28.42 -8.25
C LEU A 275 42.32 28.87 -9.70
N GLU A 276 41.41 28.24 -10.44
CA GLU A 276 41.12 28.61 -11.83
C GLU A 276 40.54 30.02 -11.95
N LYS A 277 39.66 30.39 -11.01
CA LYS A 277 39.13 31.74 -10.88
C LYS A 277 40.22 32.78 -10.58
N GLN A 278 41.19 32.48 -9.70
CA GLN A 278 42.33 33.36 -9.45
C GLN A 278 43.21 33.52 -10.70
N LYS A 279 43.46 32.43 -11.43
CA LYS A 279 44.21 32.46 -12.70
C LYS A 279 43.54 33.36 -13.73
N LEU A 280 42.23 33.20 -13.94
CA LEU A 280 41.45 34.06 -14.83
C LEU A 280 41.48 35.53 -14.39
N HIS A 281 41.39 35.80 -13.09
CA HIS A 281 41.47 37.16 -12.57
C HIS A 281 42.82 37.81 -12.89
N LEU A 282 43.92 37.05 -12.78
CA LEU A 282 45.26 37.51 -13.13
C LEU A 282 45.41 37.76 -14.64
N GLU A 283 44.90 36.84 -15.47
CA GLU A 283 44.91 37.01 -16.93
C GLU A 283 44.14 38.27 -17.36
N ILE A 284 42.96 38.51 -16.78
CA ILE A 284 42.18 39.73 -17.02
C ILE A 284 42.96 40.98 -16.59
N LYS A 285 43.64 40.95 -15.44
CA LYS A 285 44.45 42.08 -14.97
C LYS A 285 45.59 42.40 -15.95
N ILE A 286 46.32 41.39 -16.41
CA ILE A 286 47.39 41.54 -17.39
C ILE A 286 46.86 42.12 -18.71
N LEU A 287 45.70 41.65 -19.20
CA LEU A 287 45.08 42.16 -20.42
C LEU A 287 44.67 43.64 -20.27
N LYS A 288 44.13 44.03 -19.11
CA LYS A 288 43.78 45.44 -18.83
C LYS A 288 45.01 46.34 -18.81
N GLU A 289 46.11 45.90 -18.19
CA GLU A 289 47.37 46.66 -18.18
C GLU A 289 47.93 46.84 -19.60
N LYS A 290 47.90 45.79 -20.43
CA LYS A 290 48.31 45.86 -21.84
C LYS A 290 47.44 46.80 -22.69
N LEU A 291 46.14 46.87 -22.40
CA LEU A 291 45.21 47.77 -23.10
C LEU A 291 45.35 49.23 -22.65
N GLY A 292 45.73 49.48 -21.40
CA GLY A 292 45.97 50.84 -20.87
C GLY A 292 47.33 51.43 -21.22
N GLN A 293 48.24 50.65 -21.82
CA GLN A 293 49.55 51.10 -22.31
C GLN A 293 49.58 51.40 -23.82
N LYS A 294 48.44 51.33 -24.51
CA LYS A 294 48.24 51.71 -25.92
C LYS A 294 47.50 53.04 -26.01
#